data_AF-A0A1B8QEZ4-F1
#
_entry.id   AF-A0A1B8QEZ4-F1
#
_cell.length_a   1.000
_cell.length_b   1.000
_cell.length_c   1.000
_cell.angle_alpha   90.00
_cell.angle_beta   90.00
_cell.angle_gamma   90.00
#
_symmetry.space_group_name_H-M   'P 1'
#
loop_
_entity.id
_entity.type
_entity.pdbx_description
1 polymer ?
#
loop_
_entity_poly.entity_id
_entity_poly.type
_entity_poly.pdbx_seq_one_letter_code
_entity_poly.pdbx_strand_id
1 'polypeptide(L)'
;MAIRSKKYAELAYPLVEKIEGTETEAKYRTLALTFPTMIMQSGLAQAIGFLMAKDEAHHQKMLAHLKKLLNNDNLYADILRSDITTYQKLTRDAIEASSWLKRYTQALLDKQS
;
A
#
# COMPACT_ATOMS: atom_id res chain seq x y z
N MET A 1 6.37 19.70 1.29
CA MET A 1 6.47 18.22 1.36
C MET A 1 5.89 17.61 2.63
N ALA A 2 5.98 18.24 3.82
CA ALA A 2 5.54 17.64 5.09
C ALA A 2 4.04 17.27 5.20
N ILE A 3 3.14 18.02 4.55
CA ILE A 3 1.69 17.86 4.71
C ILE A 3 1.19 16.52 4.16
N ARG A 4 1.71 16.08 3.00
CA ARG A 4 1.27 14.82 2.38
C ARG A 4 1.75 13.60 3.16
N SER A 5 3.02 13.61 3.57
CA SER A 5 3.56 12.52 4.38
C SER A 5 2.81 12.38 5.71
N LYS A 6 2.51 13.53 6.36
CA LYS A 6 1.69 13.57 7.56
C LYS A 6 0.30 12.97 7.32
N LYS A 7 -0.38 13.35 6.23
CA LYS A 7 -1.69 12.78 5.86
C LYS A 7 -1.63 11.27 5.66
N TYR A 8 -0.60 10.74 5.00
CA TYR A 8 -0.43 9.30 4.86
C TYR A 8 -0.22 8.61 6.20
N ALA A 9 0.56 9.20 7.11
CA ALA A 9 0.76 8.65 8.44
C ALA A 9 -0.57 8.56 9.23
N GLU A 10 -1.31 9.67 9.28
CA GLU A 10 -2.60 9.76 9.98
C GLU A 10 -3.65 8.80 9.42
N LEU A 11 -3.68 8.61 8.09
CA LEU A 11 -4.60 7.67 7.45
C LEU A 11 -4.15 6.21 7.57
N ALA A 12 -2.85 5.95 7.57
CA ALA A 12 -2.30 4.59 7.62
C ALA A 12 -2.49 3.93 8.99
N TYR A 13 -2.32 4.68 10.08
CA TYR A 13 -2.40 4.15 11.43
C TYR A 13 -3.70 3.36 11.71
N PRO A 14 -4.90 3.96 11.60
CA PRO A 14 -6.15 3.25 11.91
C PRO A 14 -6.48 2.14 10.90
N LEU A 15 -5.86 2.13 9.72
CA LEU A 15 -6.02 1.04 8.75
C LEU A 15 -5.21 -0.18 9.16
N VAL A 16 -3.99 0.01 9.64
CA VAL A 16 -3.12 -1.09 10.10
C VAL A 16 -3.56 -1.60 11.46
N GLU A 17 -3.96 -0.72 12.38
CA GLU A 17 -4.50 -1.11 13.69
C GLU A 17 -5.67 -2.10 13.55
N LYS A 18 -6.57 -1.89 12.59
CA LYS A 18 -7.70 -2.80 12.32
C LYS A 18 -7.31 -4.16 11.74
N ILE A 19 -6.04 -4.38 11.42
CA ILE A 19 -5.53 -5.68 10.96
C ILE A 19 -5.08 -6.54 12.15
N GLU A 20 -4.71 -5.92 13.27
CA GLU A 20 -4.30 -6.61 14.49
C GLU A 20 -5.41 -7.56 14.98
N GLY A 21 -5.03 -8.79 15.29
CA GLY A 21 -5.92 -9.86 15.73
C GLY A 21 -6.80 -10.47 14.62
N THR A 22 -6.68 -10.03 13.37
CA THR A 22 -7.45 -10.62 12.25
C THR A 22 -6.76 -11.87 11.69
N GLU A 23 -7.54 -12.75 11.05
CA GLU A 23 -7.05 -13.93 10.33
C GLU A 23 -6.08 -13.57 9.17
N THR A 24 -6.06 -12.30 8.76
CA THR A 24 -5.19 -11.80 7.70
C THR A 24 -3.87 -11.21 8.20
N GLU A 25 -3.68 -11.06 9.51
CA GLU A 25 -2.56 -10.30 10.10
C GLU A 25 -1.19 -10.75 9.58
N ALA A 26 -0.87 -12.03 9.73
CA ALA A 26 0.39 -12.66 9.31
C ALA A 26 0.78 -12.34 7.86
N LYS A 27 -0.17 -12.59 6.96
CA LYS A 27 0.02 -12.45 5.52
C LYS A 27 0.05 -10.98 5.12
N TYR A 28 -0.83 -10.16 5.69
CA TYR A 28 -0.84 -8.72 5.45
C TYR A 28 0.48 -8.10 5.90
N ARG A 29 0.98 -8.49 7.07
CA ARG A 29 2.26 -8.04 7.61
C ARG A 29 3.39 -8.35 6.63
N THR A 30 3.53 -9.61 6.23
CA THR A 30 4.56 -10.04 5.27
C THR A 30 4.51 -9.22 3.97
N LEU A 31 3.30 -9.02 3.43
CA LEU A 31 3.09 -8.22 2.22
C LEU A 31 3.47 -6.75 2.45
N ALA A 32 2.97 -6.10 3.50
CA ALA A 32 3.20 -4.69 3.79
C ALA A 32 4.70 -4.36 3.98
N LEU A 33 5.48 -5.27 4.57
CA LEU A 33 6.91 -5.05 4.79
C LEU A 33 7.74 -5.00 3.51
N THR A 34 7.27 -5.69 2.47
CA THR A 34 7.98 -5.86 1.19
C THR A 34 7.38 -5.05 0.06
N PHE A 35 6.11 -4.63 0.18
CA PHE A 35 5.37 -3.95 -0.89
C PHE A 35 6.00 -2.64 -1.40
N PRO A 36 6.55 -1.74 -0.56
CA PRO A 36 7.26 -0.55 -1.07
C PRO A 36 8.44 -0.91 -1.98
N THR A 37 9.19 -1.96 -1.61
CA THR A 37 10.32 -2.47 -2.38
C THR A 37 9.84 -3.13 -3.67
N MET A 38 8.72 -3.85 -3.64
CA MET A 38 8.08 -4.41 -4.83
C MET A 38 7.77 -3.31 -5.85
N ILE A 39 7.15 -2.20 -5.43
CA ILE A 39 6.88 -1.04 -6.32
C ILE A 39 8.18 -0.49 -6.91
N MET A 40 9.25 -0.37 -6.11
CA MET A 40 10.54 0.13 -6.59
C MET A 40 11.19 -0.79 -7.63
N GLN A 41 11.06 -2.11 -7.47
CA GLN A 41 11.74 -3.11 -8.31
C GLN A 41 10.96 -3.44 -9.59
N SER A 42 9.65 -3.67 -9.48
CA SER A 42 8.80 -4.07 -10.62
C SER A 42 8.03 -2.90 -11.24
N GLY A 43 8.04 -1.73 -10.60
CA GLY A 43 7.18 -0.61 -10.95
C GLY A 43 5.75 -0.75 -10.42
N LEU A 44 5.05 0.38 -10.38
CA LEU A 44 3.71 0.50 -9.81
C LEU A 44 2.67 -0.35 -10.56
N ALA A 45 2.70 -0.37 -11.89
CA ALA A 45 1.71 -1.12 -12.69
C ALA A 45 1.75 -2.63 -12.37
N GLN A 46 2.94 -3.23 -12.31
CA GLN A 46 3.09 -4.65 -12.00
C GLN A 46 2.76 -4.96 -10.54
N ALA A 47 3.15 -4.09 -9.60
CA ALA A 47 2.84 -4.29 -8.18
C ALA A 47 1.33 -4.28 -7.91
N ILE A 48 0.57 -3.37 -8.54
CA ILE A 48 -0.90 -3.35 -8.45
C ILE A 48 -1.51 -4.56 -9.16
N GLY A 49 -1.00 -4.92 -10.34
CA GLY A 49 -1.43 -6.12 -11.06
C GLY A 49 -1.24 -7.40 -10.24
N PHE A 50 -0.15 -7.52 -9.48
CA PHE A 50 0.09 -8.63 -8.56
C PHE A 50 -0.98 -8.72 -7.46
N LEU A 51 -1.32 -7.61 -6.81
CA LEU A 51 -2.38 -7.59 -5.80
C LEU A 51 -3.72 -8.02 -6.38
N MET A 52 -4.06 -7.52 -7.58
CA MET A 52 -5.32 -7.86 -8.27
C MET A 52 -5.36 -9.30 -8.75
N ALA A 53 -4.23 -9.88 -9.16
CA ALA A 53 -4.17 -11.25 -9.67
C ALA A 53 -4.24 -12.31 -8.56
N LYS A 54 -3.69 -12.02 -7.37
CA LYS A 54 -3.75 -12.96 -6.24
C LYS A 54 -5.11 -12.98 -5.57
N ASP A 55 -5.75 -11.82 -5.43
CA ASP A 55 -7.12 -11.64 -4.95
C ASP A 55 -7.48 -12.31 -3.60
N GLU A 56 -6.49 -12.68 -2.77
CA GLU A 56 -6.74 -13.13 -1.41
C GLU A 56 -7.07 -11.92 -0.50
N ALA A 57 -7.76 -12.16 0.62
CA ALA A 57 -8.23 -11.12 1.53
C ALA A 57 -7.16 -10.08 1.94
N HIS A 58 -5.93 -10.51 2.22
CA HIS A 58 -4.84 -9.60 2.59
C HIS A 58 -4.30 -8.77 1.40
N HIS A 59 -4.35 -9.30 0.17
CA HIS A 59 -4.02 -8.54 -1.05
C HIS A 59 -5.11 -7.48 -1.33
N GLN A 60 -6.38 -7.87 -1.20
CA GLN A 60 -7.51 -6.94 -1.33
C GLN A 60 -7.44 -5.82 -0.30
N LYS A 61 -7.16 -6.15 0.99
CA LYS A 61 -6.95 -5.15 2.05
C LYS A 61 -5.79 -4.22 1.74
N MET A 62 -4.64 -4.75 1.29
CA MET A 62 -3.48 -3.94 0.89
C MET A 62 -3.84 -2.96 -0.23
N LEU A 63 -4.52 -3.43 -1.28
CA LEU A 63 -4.95 -2.59 -2.39
C LEU A 63 -5.95 -1.52 -1.94
N ALA A 64 -6.94 -1.88 -1.12
CA ALA A 64 -7.92 -0.96 -0.57
C ALA A 64 -7.27 0.12 0.30
N HIS A 65 -6.32 -0.25 1.15
CA HIS A 65 -5.57 0.71 1.97
C HIS A 65 -4.77 1.66 1.09
N LEU A 66 -4.06 1.16 0.07
CA LEU A 66 -3.30 2.03 -0.82
C LEU A 66 -4.21 3.02 -1.57
N LYS A 67 -5.34 2.56 -2.11
CA LYS A 67 -6.36 3.43 -2.75
C LYS A 67 -6.86 4.50 -1.79
N LYS A 68 -7.16 4.13 -0.54
CA LYS A 68 -7.58 5.04 0.52
C LYS A 68 -6.51 6.10 0.81
N LEU A 69 -5.25 5.70 0.99
CA LEU A 69 -4.14 6.63 1.26
C LEU A 69 -3.96 7.61 0.10
N LEU A 70 -3.95 7.10 -1.14
CA LEU A 70 -3.79 7.89 -2.35
C LEU A 70 -5.05 8.71 -2.73
N ASN A 71 -6.16 8.48 -2.04
CA ASN A 71 -7.48 9.02 -2.39
C ASN A 71 -7.82 8.79 -3.86
N ASN A 72 -7.62 7.55 -4.32
CA ASN A 72 -7.81 7.16 -5.71
C ASN A 72 -8.41 5.75 -5.82
N ASP A 73 -9.73 5.67 -5.98
CA ASP A 73 -10.43 4.39 -6.14
C ASP A 73 -10.19 3.74 -7.51
N ASN A 74 -9.87 4.55 -8.52
CA ASN A 74 -9.60 4.15 -9.91
C ASN A 74 -8.11 3.96 -10.20
N LEU A 75 -7.29 3.79 -9.16
CA LEU A 75 -5.82 3.78 -9.22
C LEU A 75 -5.25 2.98 -10.41
N TYR A 76 -5.75 1.77 -10.65
CA TYR A 76 -5.25 0.91 -11.73
C TYR A 76 -5.55 1.48 -13.13
N ALA A 77 -6.77 1.97 -13.35
CA ALA A 77 -7.12 2.62 -14.62
C ALA A 77 -6.31 3.89 -14.85
N ASP A 78 -6.07 4.67 -13.80
CA ASP A 78 -5.26 5.89 -13.87
C ASP A 78 -3.80 5.59 -14.17
N ILE A 79 -3.25 4.51 -13.59
CA ILE A 79 -1.90 4.03 -13.91
C ILE A 79 -1.79 3.69 -15.40
N LEU A 80 -2.73 2.92 -15.95
CA LEU A 80 -2.68 2.49 -17.35
C LEU A 80 -2.86 3.64 -18.36
N ARG A 81 -3.58 4.69 -17.97
CA ARG A 81 -3.84 5.88 -18.82
C ARG A 81 -2.80 6.99 -18.64
N SER A 82 -1.94 6.88 -17.63
CA SER A 82 -1.01 7.95 -17.28
C SER A 82 0.08 8.15 -18.32
N ASP A 83 0.45 9.41 -18.55
CA ASP A 83 1.71 9.75 -19.19
C ASP A 83 2.91 9.49 -18.26
N ILE A 84 4.12 9.63 -18.78
CA ILE A 84 5.34 9.33 -18.01
C ILE A 84 5.46 10.18 -16.73
N THR A 85 5.10 11.45 -16.78
CA THR A 85 5.20 12.37 -15.65
C THR A 85 4.20 12.00 -14.55
N THR A 86 2.97 11.70 -14.94
CA THR A 86 1.90 11.28 -14.05
C THR A 86 2.21 9.91 -13.45
N TYR A 87 2.70 8.96 -14.25
CA TYR A 87 3.12 7.63 -13.78
C TYR A 87 4.23 7.71 -12.73
N GLN A 88 5.26 8.53 -12.98
CA GLN A 88 6.35 8.75 -12.03
C GLN A 88 5.84 9.38 -10.73
N LYS A 89 4.91 10.33 -10.81
CA LYS A 89 4.28 10.93 -9.63
C LYS A 89 3.49 9.88 -8.85
N LEU A 90 2.61 9.13 -9.50
CA LEU A 90 1.83 8.05 -8.88
C LEU A 90 2.74 7.02 -8.22
N THR A 91 3.85 6.65 -8.87
CA THR A 91 4.83 5.70 -8.33
C THR A 91 5.47 6.23 -7.04
N ARG A 92 5.95 7.49 -7.02
CA ARG A 92 6.52 8.09 -5.81
C ARG A 92 5.49 8.19 -4.69
N ASP A 93 4.26 8.59 -5.03
CA ASP A 93 3.17 8.75 -4.07
C ASP A 93 2.79 7.39 -3.46
N ALA A 94 2.74 6.33 -4.26
CA ALA A 94 2.47 4.96 -3.80
C ALA A 94 3.60 4.37 -2.94
N ILE A 95 4.87 4.64 -3.28
CA ILE A 95 6.02 4.25 -2.44
C ILE A 95 5.94 4.94 -1.08
N GLU A 96 5.66 6.25 -1.05
CA GLU A 96 5.56 7.00 0.20
C GLU A 96 4.38 6.51 1.07
N ALA A 97 3.21 6.30 0.47
CA ALA A 97 2.02 5.79 1.14
C ALA A 97 2.24 4.37 1.70
N SER A 98 2.74 3.45 0.88
CA SER A 98 3.03 2.07 1.31
C SER A 98 4.15 2.01 2.36
N SER A 99 5.09 2.95 2.36
CA SER A 99 6.11 3.06 3.40
C SER A 99 5.51 3.38 4.78
N TRP A 100 4.42 4.15 4.85
CA TRP A 100 3.70 4.37 6.10
C TRP A 100 2.94 3.13 6.57
N LEU A 101 2.32 2.38 5.64
CA LEU A 101 1.72 1.08 5.97
C LEU A 101 2.78 0.12 6.53
N LYS A 102 3.97 0.08 5.92
CA LYS A 102 5.12 -0.70 6.42
C LYS A 102 5.53 -0.29 7.83
N ARG A 103 5.71 1.01 8.10
CA ARG A 103 6.14 1.49 9.44
C ARG A 103 5.16 1.10 10.53
N TYR A 104 3.86 1.33 10.32
CA TYR A 104 2.85 0.94 11.30
C TYR A 104 2.70 -0.57 11.40
N THR A 105 2.87 -1.30 10.30
CA THR A 105 2.91 -2.76 10.33
C THR A 105 4.05 -3.27 11.23
N GLN A 106 5.24 -2.66 11.13
CA GLN A 106 6.38 -3.00 11.99
C GLN A 106 6.14 -2.68 13.47
N ALA A 107 5.34 -1.64 13.73
CA ALA A 107 5.10 -1.13 15.08
C ALA A 107 3.92 -1.84 15.78
N LEU A 108 2.89 -2.23 15.04
CA LEU A 108 1.61 -2.71 15.58
C LEU A 108 1.40 -4.22 15.39
N LEU A 109 1.88 -4.81 14.29
CA LEU A 109 1.56 -6.21 13.98
C LEU A 109 2.68 -7.15 14.43
N ASP A 110 2.28 -8.22 15.10
CA ASP A 110 3.19 -9.13 15.78
C ASP A 110 4.06 -9.92 14.80
N LYS A 111 5.31 -10.19 15.17
CA LYS A 111 6.23 -10.97 14.32
C LYS A 111 5.87 -12.46 14.25
N GLN A 112 5.07 -12.94 15.20
CA GLN A 112 4.75 -14.36 15.39
C GLN A 112 3.36 -14.75 14.86
N SER A 113 2.56 -13.77 14.43
CA SER A 113 1.25 -13.95 13.81
C SER A 113 1.36 -14.63 12.46
#